data_AF-A0A1Q7IKQ6-F1
#
_entry.id   AF-A0A1Q7IKQ6-F1
#
_cell.length_a   1.000
_cell.length_b   1.000
_cell.length_c   1.000
_cell.angle_alpha   90.00
_cell.angle_beta   90.00
_cell.angle_gamma   90.00
#
_symmetry.space_group_name_H-M   'P 1'
#
loop_
_entity.id
_entity.type
_entity.pdbx_description
1 polymer ?
#
loop_
_entity_poly.entity_id
_entity_poly.type
_entity_poly.pdbx_seq_one_letter_code
_entity_poly.pdbx_strand_id
1 'polypeptide(L)'
;MPELSIQVDLRPLQTKLIQKHPAVIQELTCWPGGSSDYSLQADSVWQIFFSFYNGELFRILVTYDQDAIHGLTAEDMVQAISTKYGTPTRPAGEISFPTNELYRMTEKVIARWEDSQYSINLVRSRFLNSFALVMFSKRLDGEAEAAIAKSSKLEGQEDPQKEISRQKKETDKLEVARQKNRKTFRP
;
A
#
# COMPACT_ATOMS: atom_id res chain seq x y z
N MET A 1 -28.48 -13.50 6.22
CA MET A 1 -28.26 -12.26 5.46
C MET A 1 -29.46 -11.36 5.67
N PRO A 2 -29.25 -10.19 6.27
CA PRO A 2 -29.71 -8.96 5.64
C PRO A 2 -28.60 -7.90 5.55
N GLU A 3 -28.64 -7.17 4.44
CA GLU A 3 -27.86 -5.98 4.12
C GLU A 3 -28.18 -4.83 5.07
N LEU A 4 -27.18 -4.02 5.40
CA LEU A 4 -27.37 -2.64 5.85
C LEU A 4 -26.49 -1.73 4.99
N SER A 5 -27.04 -1.42 3.82
CA SER A 5 -26.53 -0.39 2.91
C SER A 5 -26.97 0.97 3.44
N ILE A 6 -26.12 1.63 4.24
CA ILE A 6 -26.25 3.07 4.47
C ILE A 6 -25.47 3.77 3.37
N GLN A 7 -26.19 4.25 2.36
CA GLN A 7 -25.68 5.17 1.36
C GLN A 7 -25.31 6.49 2.05
N VAL A 8 -24.02 6.79 2.08
CA VAL A 8 -23.52 8.16 2.21
C VAL A 8 -22.95 8.53 0.84
N ASP A 9 -23.41 9.66 0.33
CA ASP A 9 -22.99 10.28 -0.92
C ASP A 9 -21.49 10.62 -0.87
N LEU A 10 -20.65 9.64 -1.23
CA LEU A 10 -19.21 9.76 -1.31
C LEU A 10 -18.81 9.58 -2.77
N ARG A 11 -18.10 10.57 -3.33
CA ARG A 11 -17.26 10.37 -4.53
C ARG A 11 -16.46 9.07 -4.36
N PRO A 12 -16.34 8.23 -5.39
CA PRO A 12 -16.23 6.80 -5.22
C PRO A 12 -15.01 6.44 -4.38
N LEU A 13 -15.30 5.84 -3.24
CA LEU A 13 -14.34 5.17 -2.38
C LEU A 13 -13.66 4.08 -3.21
N GLN A 14 -12.49 4.38 -3.79
CA GLN A 14 -11.78 3.40 -4.62
C GLN A 14 -11.10 2.39 -3.70
N THR A 15 -11.57 1.15 -3.76
CA THR A 15 -10.97 0.01 -3.06
C THR A 15 -10.10 -0.75 -4.04
N LYS A 16 -8.80 -0.86 -3.78
CA LYS A 16 -7.88 -1.72 -4.55
C LYS A 16 -7.57 -2.97 -3.71
N LEU A 17 -7.92 -4.14 -4.25
CA LEU A 17 -7.45 -5.41 -3.70
C LEU A 17 -6.02 -5.63 -4.16
N ILE A 18 -5.05 -5.58 -3.24
CA ILE A 18 -3.62 -5.69 -3.56
C ILE A 18 -3.21 -7.15 -3.68
N GLN A 19 -3.74 -8.03 -2.82
CA GLN A 19 -3.31 -9.42 -2.78
C GLN A 19 -4.39 -10.35 -2.22
N LYS A 20 -4.53 -11.53 -2.83
CA LYS A 20 -5.21 -12.69 -2.26
C LYS A 20 -4.23 -13.86 -2.24
N HIS A 21 -3.89 -14.29 -1.02
CA HIS A 21 -3.35 -15.60 -0.59
C HIS A 21 -1.94 -15.59 0.03
N PRO A 22 -1.74 -16.28 1.18
CA PRO A 22 -2.76 -16.76 2.13
C PRO A 22 -3.39 -15.63 2.97
N ALA A 23 -2.80 -14.44 3.00
CA ALA A 23 -3.36 -13.25 3.63
C ALA A 23 -4.10 -12.36 2.61
N VAL A 24 -5.03 -11.54 3.11
CA VAL A 24 -5.76 -10.56 2.31
C VAL A 24 -5.27 -9.16 2.66
N ILE A 25 -4.79 -8.43 1.64
CA ILE A 25 -4.36 -7.04 1.77
C ILE A 25 -5.24 -6.17 0.90
N GLN A 26 -5.87 -5.18 1.52
CA GLN A 26 -6.80 -4.26 0.88
C GLN A 26 -6.37 -2.83 1.17
N GLU A 27 -6.51 -1.97 0.18
CA GLU A 27 -6.26 -0.55 0.33
C GLU A 27 -7.50 0.25 -0.07
N LEU A 28 -7.74 1.30 0.71
CA LEU A 28 -8.84 2.24 0.53
C LEU A 28 -8.27 3.64 0.44
N THR A 29 -8.69 4.38 -0.58
CA THR A 29 -8.24 5.76 -0.77
C THR A 29 -9.40 6.74 -0.55
N CYS A 30 -9.14 7.78 0.23
CA CYS A 30 -10.08 8.84 0.57
C CYS A 30 -9.50 10.21 0.21
N TRP A 31 -10.34 11.10 -0.36
CA TRP A 31 -10.01 12.47 -0.71
C TRP A 31 -10.93 13.42 0.06
N PRO A 32 -10.43 14.12 1.09
CA PRO A 32 -11.27 14.92 2.00
C PRO A 32 -11.99 16.09 1.30
N GLY A 33 -11.40 16.67 0.25
CA GLY A 33 -11.83 17.93 -0.38
C GLY A 33 -13.11 17.85 -1.22
N GLY A 34 -14.22 17.36 -0.69
CA GLY A 34 -15.48 17.22 -1.43
C GLY A 34 -16.90 17.30 -0.90
N SER A 35 -17.07 17.49 0.40
CA SER A 35 -18.34 17.96 0.95
C SER A 35 -18.42 19.48 0.79
N SER A 36 -19.52 19.97 0.26
CA SER A 36 -19.81 21.39 0.01
C SER A 36 -19.98 22.26 1.27
N ASP A 37 -19.61 21.77 2.45
CA ASP A 37 -19.70 22.51 3.71
C ASP A 37 -18.42 23.31 3.94
N TYR A 38 -18.33 24.42 3.19
CA TYR A 38 -17.36 25.48 3.39
C TYR A 38 -17.64 26.25 4.68
N SER A 39 -17.26 25.68 5.82
CA SER A 39 -17.01 26.46 7.04
C SER A 39 -16.31 25.59 8.07
N LEU A 40 -15.00 25.46 7.92
CA LEU A 40 -13.96 25.42 8.96
C LEU A 40 -12.74 24.69 8.39
N GLN A 41 -11.66 25.46 8.24
CA GLN A 41 -10.28 25.00 8.01
C GLN A 41 -9.95 24.54 6.59
N ALA A 42 -8.93 25.19 6.00
CA ALA A 42 -8.23 24.69 4.82
C ALA A 42 -7.70 23.29 5.16
N ASP A 43 -8.39 22.26 4.70
CA ASP A 43 -8.00 20.88 4.98
C ASP A 43 -6.71 20.61 4.21
N SER A 44 -5.57 20.77 4.88
CA SER A 44 -4.24 20.61 4.27
C SER A 44 -3.98 19.17 3.82
N VAL A 45 -4.89 18.25 4.14
CA VAL A 45 -4.83 16.85 3.73
C VAL A 45 -5.28 16.72 2.28
N TRP A 46 -4.35 16.27 1.44
CA TRP A 46 -4.61 15.95 0.05
C TRP A 46 -5.32 14.60 -0.08
N GLN A 47 -4.82 13.58 0.61
CA GLN A 47 -5.28 12.20 0.44
C GLN A 47 -5.00 11.35 1.68
N ILE A 48 -5.86 10.37 1.93
CA ILE A 48 -5.69 9.37 2.99
C ILE A 48 -5.78 7.97 2.38
N PHE A 49 -4.78 7.14 2.67
CA PHE A 49 -4.78 5.71 2.35
C PHE A 49 -4.96 4.91 3.63
N PHE A 50 -5.88 3.96 3.60
CA PHE A 50 -6.09 2.98 4.65
C PHE A 50 -5.69 1.61 4.13
N SER A 51 -4.79 0.94 4.82
CA SER A 51 -4.34 -0.41 4.48
C SER A 51 -4.85 -1.40 5.52
N PHE A 52 -5.50 -2.46 5.04
CA PHE A 52 -6.11 -3.50 5.85
C PHE A 52 -5.43 -4.85 5.63
N TYR A 53 -5.26 -5.59 6.71
CA TYR A 53 -4.70 -6.94 6.75
C TYR A 53 -5.76 -7.85 7.35
N ASN A 54 -6.26 -8.80 6.56
CA ASN A 54 -7.37 -9.68 6.94
C ASN A 54 -8.62 -8.94 7.45
N GLY A 55 -8.88 -7.74 6.92
CA GLY A 55 -10.01 -6.88 7.32
C GLY A 55 -9.74 -5.98 8.52
N GLU A 56 -8.57 -6.08 9.17
CA GLU A 56 -8.16 -5.18 10.25
C GLU A 56 -7.29 -4.04 9.72
N LEU A 57 -7.60 -2.81 10.12
CA LEU A 57 -6.81 -1.63 9.74
C LEU A 57 -5.43 -1.70 10.40
N PHE A 58 -4.37 -1.82 9.61
CA PHE A 58 -3.02 -1.91 10.15
C PHE A 58 -2.20 -0.64 9.91
N ARG A 59 -2.51 0.13 8.86
CA ARG A 59 -1.76 1.33 8.49
C ARG A 59 -2.67 2.40 7.87
N ILE A 60 -2.39 3.65 8.19
CA ILE A 60 -2.97 4.85 7.59
C ILE A 60 -1.83 5.73 7.09
N LEU A 61 -1.90 6.17 5.84
CA LEU A 61 -0.99 7.14 5.25
C LEU A 61 -1.77 8.39 4.88
N VAL A 62 -1.41 9.52 5.48
CA VAL A 62 -1.97 10.84 5.20
C VAL A 62 -0.95 11.63 4.41
N THR A 63 -1.35 12.16 3.26
CA THR A 63 -0.52 13.03 2.43
C THR A 63 -1.07 14.44 2.49
N TYR A 64 -0.17 15.42 2.51
CA TYR A 64 -0.54 16.83 2.58
C TYR A 64 -0.45 17.49 1.21
N ASP A 65 -1.36 18.42 0.96
CA ASP A 65 -1.37 19.28 -0.21
C ASP A 65 -0.15 20.20 -0.16
N GLN A 66 0.61 20.24 -1.27
CA GLN A 66 1.88 20.94 -1.32
C GLN A 66 1.71 22.46 -1.21
N ASP A 67 0.62 23.02 -1.76
CA ASP A 67 0.36 24.45 -1.73
C ASP A 67 -0.11 24.86 -0.33
N ALA A 68 -0.93 24.03 0.32
CA ALA A 68 -1.42 24.28 1.67
C ALA A 68 -0.32 24.29 2.74
N ILE A 69 0.75 23.51 2.55
CA ILE A 69 1.89 23.44 3.47
C ILE A 69 3.10 24.23 2.97
N HIS A 70 2.94 25.04 1.92
CA HIS A 70 4.04 25.79 1.33
C HIS A 70 4.71 26.70 2.36
N GLY A 71 6.04 26.61 2.46
CA GLY A 71 6.85 27.38 3.41
C GLY A 71 6.98 26.75 4.80
N LEU A 72 6.22 25.70 5.12
CA LEU A 72 6.38 24.97 6.38
C LEU A 72 7.66 24.12 6.36
N THR A 73 8.41 24.20 7.45
CA THR A 73 9.60 23.38 7.67
C THR A 73 9.25 22.06 8.33
N ALA A 74 10.22 21.13 8.38
CA ALA A 74 10.07 19.89 9.12
C ALA A 74 9.79 20.16 10.61
N GLU A 75 10.47 21.14 11.20
CA GLU A 75 10.26 21.59 12.58
C GLU A 75 8.85 22.14 12.82
N ASP A 76 8.30 22.93 11.89
CA ASP A 76 6.92 23.45 12.00
C ASP A 76 5.90 22.30 12.00
N MET A 77 6.07 21.34 11.09
CA MET A 77 5.23 20.14 11.03
C MET A 77 5.33 19.33 12.33
N VAL A 78 6.54 19.14 12.84
CA VAL A 78 6.79 18.43 14.10
C VAL A 78 6.10 19.14 15.26
N GLN A 79 6.20 20.46 15.35
CA GLN A 79 5.57 21.24 16.41
C GLN A 79 4.03 21.14 16.34
N ALA A 80 3.46 21.28 15.14
CA ALA A 80 2.02 21.16 14.93
C ALA A 80 1.50 19.78 15.37
N ILE A 81 2.16 18.70 14.95
CA ILE A 81 1.76 17.32 15.28
C ILE A 81 1.97 17.01 16.77
N SER A 82 3.04 17.55 17.36
CA SER A 82 3.35 17.36 18.80
C SER A 82 2.31 17.98 19.73
N THR A 83 1.54 18.96 19.25
CA THR A 83 0.40 19.52 20.01
C THR A 83 -0.65 18.45 20.33
N LYS A 84 -0.80 17.45 19.45
CA LYS A 84 -1.75 16.35 19.63
C LYS A 84 -1.13 15.09 20.25
N TYR A 85 0.07 14.72 19.82
CA TYR A 85 0.68 13.43 20.19
C TYR A 85 1.83 13.53 21.19
N GLY A 86 2.12 14.75 21.70
CA GLY A 86 3.15 14.97 22.70
C GLY A 86 4.56 15.01 22.11
N THR A 87 5.55 14.67 22.93
CA THR A 87 6.97 14.80 22.58
C THR A 87 7.40 13.75 21.56
N PRO A 88 8.02 14.14 20.42
CA PRO A 88 8.52 13.21 19.43
C PRO A 88 9.90 12.65 19.79
N THR A 89 10.19 11.46 19.30
CA THR A 89 11.56 10.97 19.10
C THR A 89 12.03 11.26 17.67
N ARG A 90 13.34 11.31 17.44
CA ARG A 90 13.96 11.54 16.12
C ARG A 90 14.85 10.35 15.74
N PRO A 91 14.26 9.18 15.42
CA PRO A 91 15.05 8.00 15.10
C PRO A 91 15.75 8.15 13.74
N ALA A 92 16.94 7.57 13.59
CA ALA A 92 17.64 7.48 12.30
C ALA A 92 17.05 6.42 11.34
N GLY A 93 15.78 6.08 11.50
CA GLY A 93 15.11 4.98 10.79
C GLY A 93 14.45 5.39 9.48
N GLU A 94 14.07 4.38 8.70
CA GLU A 94 13.23 4.52 7.51
C GLU A 94 11.91 3.75 7.71
N ILE A 95 10.90 4.10 6.92
CA ILE A 95 9.61 3.39 6.86
C ILE A 95 9.43 2.87 5.45
N SER A 96 9.06 1.60 5.34
CA SER A 96 8.77 0.98 4.06
C SER A 96 7.32 1.16 3.64
N PHE A 97 7.06 1.31 2.34
CA PHE A 97 5.72 1.33 1.75
C PHE A 97 5.58 0.22 0.70
N PRO A 98 5.51 -1.06 1.11
CA PRO A 98 5.58 -2.19 0.19
C PRO A 98 4.36 -2.33 -0.72
N THR A 99 3.22 -1.73 -0.36
CA THR A 99 1.96 -1.81 -1.12
C THR A 99 1.64 -0.56 -1.93
N ASN A 100 2.31 0.57 -1.64
CA ASN A 100 1.95 1.86 -2.21
C ASN A 100 2.92 2.27 -3.33
N GLU A 101 2.47 2.17 -4.57
CA GLU A 101 3.27 2.48 -5.77
C GLU A 101 3.62 3.98 -5.91
N LEU A 102 2.88 4.88 -5.26
CA LEU A 102 3.13 6.34 -5.32
C LEU A 102 4.29 6.76 -4.41
N TYR A 103 4.68 5.92 -3.46
CA TYR A 103 5.83 6.14 -2.60
C TYR A 103 6.98 5.23 -3.03
N ARG A 104 8.22 5.75 -3.00
CA ARG A 104 9.36 4.85 -3.09
C ARG A 104 9.34 3.92 -1.88
N MET A 105 9.84 2.70 -2.07
CA MET A 105 9.72 1.61 -1.12
C MET A 105 10.17 1.96 0.30
N THR A 106 11.04 2.96 0.51
CA THR A 106 11.40 3.47 1.85
C THR A 106 11.50 5.00 1.90
N GLU A 107 11.08 5.61 3.01
CA GLU A 107 11.30 7.03 3.30
C GLU A 107 11.89 7.25 4.70
N LYS A 108 12.71 8.28 4.83
CA LYS A 108 13.37 8.63 6.10
C LYS A 108 12.38 9.25 7.08
N VAL A 109 12.43 8.78 8.33
CA VAL A 109 11.64 9.34 9.43
C VAL A 109 12.25 10.66 9.91
N ILE A 110 11.42 11.69 9.98
CA ILE A 110 11.77 13.00 10.55
C ILE A 110 11.51 12.99 12.05
N ALA A 111 10.34 12.51 12.44
CA ALA A 111 9.90 12.44 13.82
C ALA A 111 8.93 11.28 14.01
N ARG A 112 8.90 10.74 15.23
CA ARG A 112 8.06 9.62 15.63
C ARG A 112 7.39 9.90 16.97
N TRP A 113 6.12 9.57 17.05
CA TRP A 113 5.35 9.48 18.30
C TRP A 113 4.87 8.05 18.41
N GLU A 114 5.15 7.38 19.53
CA GLU A 114 4.83 5.96 19.65
C GLU A 114 4.58 5.54 21.09
N ASP A 115 3.84 4.45 21.22
CA ASP A 115 3.69 3.69 22.44
C ASP A 115 4.08 2.21 22.18
N SER A 116 3.69 1.30 23.07
CA SER A 116 3.97 -0.13 22.90
C SER A 116 3.28 -0.78 21.69
N GLN A 117 2.18 -0.22 21.21
CA GLN A 117 1.29 -0.83 20.21
C GLN A 117 1.27 -0.07 18.88
N TYR A 118 1.36 1.27 18.91
CA TYR A 118 1.17 2.14 17.76
C TYR A 118 2.38 3.01 17.49
N SER A 119 2.52 3.42 16.23
CA SER A 119 3.55 4.36 15.79
C SER A 119 2.96 5.37 14.81
N ILE A 120 3.28 6.64 15.04
CA ILE A 120 2.93 7.78 14.18
C ILE A 120 4.24 8.39 13.73
N ASN A 121 4.42 8.54 12.42
CA ASN A 121 5.70 8.89 11.84
C ASN A 121 5.51 9.98 10.81
N LEU A 122 6.22 11.09 11.01
CA LEU A 122 6.35 12.12 10.00
C LEU A 122 7.50 11.74 9.07
N VAL A 123 7.22 11.69 7.78
CA VAL A 123 8.21 11.49 6.72
C VAL A 123 8.11 12.62 5.72
N ARG A 124 9.15 12.79 4.91
CA ARG A 124 9.09 13.63 3.71
C ARG A 124 9.18 12.72 2.49
N SER A 125 8.13 12.72 1.68
CA SER A 125 8.10 11.99 0.43
C SER A 125 9.10 12.60 -0.54
N ARG A 126 10.02 11.79 -1.06
CA ARG A 126 10.94 12.25 -2.11
C ARG A 126 10.24 12.40 -3.45
N PHE A 127 9.19 11.61 -3.67
CA PHE A 127 8.45 11.61 -4.93
C PHE A 127 7.44 12.76 -5.02
N LEU A 128 6.62 12.94 -3.98
CA LEU A 128 5.61 13.99 -3.93
C LEU A 128 6.18 15.35 -3.50
N ASN A 129 7.46 15.40 -3.09
CA ASN A 129 8.10 16.58 -2.48
C ASN A 129 7.25 17.25 -1.38
N SER A 130 6.49 16.45 -0.66
CA SER A 130 5.55 16.88 0.39
C SER A 130 5.77 16.06 1.66
N PHE A 131 5.20 16.53 2.77
CA PHE A 131 5.18 15.79 4.02
C PHE A 131 4.10 14.71 3.98
N ALA A 132 4.30 13.65 4.77
CA ALA A 132 3.29 12.63 4.98
C ALA A 132 3.34 12.10 6.42
N LEU A 133 2.16 11.73 6.93
CA LEU A 133 2.01 11.10 8.23
C LEU A 133 1.66 9.63 8.04
N VAL A 134 2.45 8.74 8.63
CA VAL A 134 2.22 7.30 8.61
C VAL A 134 1.87 6.83 10.01
N MET A 135 0.69 6.25 10.17
CA MET A 135 0.20 5.72 11.44
C MET A 135 -0.02 4.22 11.28
N PHE A 136 0.50 3.40 12.19
CA PHE A 136 0.30 1.96 12.10
C PHE A 136 0.31 1.26 13.46
N SER A 137 -0.36 0.11 13.51
CA SER A 137 -0.26 -0.86 14.62
C SER A 137 0.98 -1.71 14.38
N LYS A 138 1.98 -1.65 15.27
CA LYS A 138 3.29 -2.32 15.11
C LYS A 138 3.17 -3.81 14.86
N ARG A 139 2.25 -4.49 15.55
CA ARG A 139 2.02 -5.94 15.40
C ARG A 139 1.46 -6.26 14.02
N LEU A 140 0.30 -5.68 13.69
CA LEU A 140 -0.38 -5.92 12.41
C LEU A 140 0.47 -5.48 11.21
N ASP A 141 1.23 -4.39 11.35
CA ASP A 141 2.15 -3.90 10.32
C ASP A 141 3.24 -4.92 10.02
N GLY A 142 3.89 -5.48 11.05
CA GLY A 142 4.88 -6.55 10.88
C GLY A 142 4.28 -7.84 10.33
N GLU A 143 3.06 -8.21 10.74
CA GLU A 143 2.34 -9.39 10.20
C GLU A 143 2.00 -9.20 8.71
N ALA A 144 1.55 -8.00 8.32
CA ALA A 144 1.24 -7.63 6.95
C ALA A 144 2.50 -7.62 6.07
N GLU A 145 3.59 -6.98 6.51
CA GLU A 145 4.86 -6.96 5.78
C GLU A 145 5.42 -8.37 5.56
N ALA A 146 5.37 -9.22 6.60
CA ALA A 146 5.78 -10.61 6.47
C ALA A 146 4.91 -11.41 5.49
N ALA A 147 3.61 -11.13 5.43
CA ALA A 147 2.71 -11.76 4.47
C ALA A 147 3.00 -11.31 3.03
N ILE A 148 3.21 -10.01 2.81
CA ILE A 148 3.61 -9.45 1.50
C ILE A 148 4.88 -10.12 1.02
N ALA A 149 5.91 -10.16 1.86
CA ALA A 149 7.21 -10.74 1.51
C ALA A 149 7.11 -12.24 1.17
N LYS A 150 6.28 -13.00 1.88
CA LYS A 150 6.04 -14.41 1.60
C LYS A 150 5.36 -14.62 0.25
N SER A 151 4.34 -13.83 -0.06
CA SER A 151 3.60 -13.96 -1.31
C SER A 151 4.44 -13.55 -2.53
N SER A 152 5.26 -12.50 -2.44
CA SER A 152 6.22 -12.15 -3.50
C SER A 152 7.23 -13.28 -3.78
N LYS A 153 7.65 -14.01 -2.75
CA LYS A 153 8.54 -15.17 -2.91
C LYS A 153 7.86 -16.36 -3.60
N LEU A 154 6.58 -16.61 -3.31
CA LEU A 154 5.82 -17.71 -3.91
C LEU A 154 5.56 -17.47 -5.40
N GLU A 155 5.20 -16.25 -5.77
CA GLU A 155 4.96 -15.86 -7.17
C GLU A 155 6.22 -16.02 -8.03
N GLY A 156 7.38 -15.56 -7.53
CA GLY A 156 8.66 -15.75 -8.21
C GLY A 156 9.10 -17.22 -8.38
N GLN A 157 8.52 -18.16 -7.63
CA GLN A 157 8.78 -19.60 -7.77
C GLN A 157 7.77 -20.32 -8.69
N GLU A 158 6.52 -19.85 -8.74
CA GLU A 158 5.49 -20.47 -9.59
C GLU A 158 5.68 -20.16 -11.08
N ASP A 159 6.11 -18.94 -11.43
CA ASP A 159 6.26 -18.53 -12.83
C ASP A 159 7.26 -19.40 -13.63
N PRO A 160 8.46 -19.71 -13.10
CA PRO A 160 9.38 -20.63 -13.77
C PRO A 160 8.79 -22.03 -13.95
N GLN A 161 8.07 -22.57 -12.95
CA GLN A 161 7.49 -23.91 -13.02
C GLN A 161 6.33 -24.01 -14.03
N LYS A 162 5.50 -22.97 -14.12
CA LYS A 162 4.43 -22.89 -15.12
C LYS A 162 5.00 -22.85 -16.53
N GLU A 163 6.05 -22.07 -16.75
CA GLU A 163 6.69 -21.97 -18.07
C GLU A 163 7.40 -23.28 -18.47
N ILE A 164 8.13 -23.93 -17.56
CA ILE A 164 8.72 -25.25 -17.80
C ILE A 164 7.65 -26.29 -18.15
N SER A 165 6.51 -26.26 -17.44
CA SER A 165 5.40 -27.18 -17.69
C SER A 165 4.73 -26.92 -19.04
N ARG A 166 4.60 -25.65 -19.45
CA ARG A 166 4.08 -25.25 -20.76
C ARG A 166 4.99 -25.73 -21.89
N GLN A 167 6.29 -25.48 -21.79
CA GLN A 167 7.27 -25.89 -22.79
C GLN A 167 7.31 -27.42 -22.97
N LYS A 168 7.25 -28.16 -21.86
CA LYS A 168 7.18 -29.63 -21.92
C LYS A 168 5.94 -30.12 -22.67
N LYS A 169 4.78 -29.53 -22.39
CA LYS A 169 3.51 -29.88 -23.05
C LYS A 169 3.50 -29.54 -24.54
N GLU A 170 4.14 -28.45 -24.95
CA GLU A 170 4.32 -28.09 -26.36
C GLU A 170 5.25 -29.07 -27.07
N THR A 171 6.35 -29.45 -26.43
CA THR A 171 7.32 -30.42 -26.96
C THR A 171 6.68 -31.79 -27.16
N ASP A 172 5.90 -32.26 -26.18
CA ASP A 172 5.19 -33.54 -26.25
C ASP A 172 4.16 -33.55 -27.39
N LYS A 173 3.42 -32.45 -27.58
CA LYS A 173 2.47 -32.30 -28.70
C LYS A 173 3.19 -32.33 -30.05
N LEU A 174 4.34 -31.67 -30.15
CA LEU A 174 5.11 -31.58 -31.39
C LEU A 174 5.70 -32.95 -31.76
N GLU A 175 6.14 -33.74 -30.78
CA GLU A 175 6.59 -35.11 -30.99
C GLU A 175 5.46 -36.04 -31.45
N VAL A 176 4.26 -35.93 -30.85
CA VAL A 176 3.08 -36.68 -31.29
C VAL A 176 2.72 -36.34 -32.74
N ALA A 177 2.73 -35.04 -33.10
CA ALA A 177 2.47 -34.60 -34.47
C ALA A 177 3.53 -35.11 -35.45
N ARG A 178 4.81 -35.09 -35.07
CA ARG A 178 5.93 -35.61 -35.87
C ARG A 178 5.78 -37.10 -36.15
N GLN A 179 5.44 -37.90 -35.13
CA GLN A 179 5.23 -39.34 -35.28
C GLN A 179 4.05 -39.67 -36.20
N LYS A 180 2.96 -38.90 -36.10
CA LYS A 180 1.80 -39.04 -36.99
C LYS A 180 2.18 -38.71 -38.43
N ASN A 181 2.79 -37.54 -38.65
CA ASN A 181 3.13 -37.07 -40.00
C ASN A 181 4.16 -37.97 -40.70
N ARG A 182 5.13 -38.54 -39.97
CA ARG A 182 6.09 -39.52 -40.51
C ARG A 182 5.42 -40.74 -41.15
N LYS A 183 4.26 -41.18 -40.65
CA LYS A 183 3.56 -42.36 -41.17
C LYS A 183 2.74 -42.05 -42.43
N THR A 184 2.37 -40.78 -42.62
CA THR A 184 1.46 -40.36 -43.70
C THR A 184 2.18 -39.63 -44.82
N PHE A 185 3.32 -39.01 -44.53
CA PHE A 185 4.11 -38.27 -45.51
C PHE A 185 4.69 -39.21 -46.58
N ARG A 186 4.37 -38.93 -47.84
CA ARG A 186 5.00 -39.51 -49.02
C ARG A 186 5.51 -38.34 -49.89
N PRO A 187 6.74 -38.42 -50.42
CA PRO A 187 7.34 -37.36 -51.22
C PRO A 187 6.63 -37.15 -52.56
#